data_AF-A0A7J9D1K6-F1
#
_entry.id   AF-A0A7J9D1K6-F1
#
_cell.length_a   1.000
_cell.length_b   1.000
_cell.length_c   1.000
_cell.angle_alpha   90.00
_cell.angle_beta   90.00
_cell.angle_gamma   90.00
#
_symmetry.space_group_name_H-M   'P 1'
#
loop_
_entity.id
_entity.type
_entity.pdbx_description
1 polymer ?
#
loop_
_entity_poly.entity_id
_entity_poly.type
_entity_poly.pdbx_seq_one_letter_code
_entity_poly.pdbx_strand_id
1 'polypeptide(L)'
;DPLHVRPIAHAIWDPHFGQWAVEAFTRGGALGVYQWCWLHLQPKWKPSVSWFKNAESRLNHHLSGLFGVSYLAWTGHLVHVTIHGSWGEYVRWNNFLDVLPHPQGLGPFFSDFTTQAMLYTHHQYIARFIMTRAFADGAIFFIRDYNLEQNEDNALARMLDHKEAIISHLSWASLFLGFHILGLYVHNDVMLAFGTSEKQILIEPIFAQWIQSAHGKNSYGFDVLLSSTNGPAFNAGRSIWLPGWLNVVNENSNSLFLAIGPGDFLVHHAIALGLHKTTLILVKGVLDARGSKLLPNKKDFGYSFPCDGPGQGGTCDISAWDAFYLTIF
;
A
#
# COMPACT_ATOMS: atom_id res chain seq x y z
N ASP A 1 22.66 17.13 -16.28
CA ASP A 1 23.04 17.10 -14.87
C ASP A 1 21.82 16.68 -14.04
N PRO A 2 21.73 15.41 -13.62
CA PRO A 2 20.56 14.87 -12.91
C PRO A 2 20.41 15.37 -11.48
N LEU A 3 21.46 15.96 -10.87
CA LEU A 3 21.42 16.47 -9.51
C LEU A 3 20.92 17.93 -9.46
N HIS A 4 21.19 18.70 -10.53
CA HIS A 4 20.84 20.13 -10.58
C HIS A 4 19.73 20.47 -11.59
N VAL A 5 19.35 19.56 -12.49
CA VAL A 5 18.26 19.76 -13.46
C VAL A 5 16.98 19.09 -12.97
N ARG A 6 15.91 19.89 -12.79
CA ARG A 6 14.58 19.38 -12.41
C ARG A 6 13.87 18.70 -13.59
N PRO A 7 13.19 17.56 -13.39
CA PRO A 7 12.42 16.90 -14.44
C PRO A 7 11.20 17.74 -14.87
N ILE A 8 10.83 17.64 -16.15
CA ILE A 8 9.66 18.33 -16.74
C ILE A 8 8.58 17.28 -17.01
N ALA A 9 7.34 17.55 -16.59
CA ALA A 9 6.20 16.63 -16.79
C ALA A 9 5.53 16.81 -18.17
N HIS A 10 4.96 17.99 -18.43
CA HIS A 10 4.34 18.36 -19.71
C HIS A 10 4.28 19.88 -19.85
N ALA A 11 3.98 20.37 -21.06
CA ALA A 11 3.73 21.79 -21.30
C ALA A 11 2.44 22.27 -20.61
N ILE A 12 2.41 23.54 -20.20
CA ILE A 12 1.22 24.20 -19.64
C ILE A 12 0.59 25.07 -20.73
N TRP A 13 -0.73 24.95 -20.93
CA TRP A 13 -1.51 25.82 -21.81
C TRP A 13 -2.71 26.36 -21.02
N ASP A 14 -2.60 27.59 -20.53
CA ASP A 14 -3.68 28.29 -19.83
C ASP A 14 -3.80 29.74 -20.36
N PRO A 15 -4.90 30.09 -21.06
CA PRO A 15 -5.09 31.42 -21.62
C PRO A 15 -5.30 32.53 -20.57
N HIS A 16 -5.48 32.19 -19.30
CA HIS A 16 -5.62 33.17 -18.20
C HIS A 16 -4.28 33.54 -17.55
N PHE A 17 -3.18 32.88 -17.92
CA PHE A 17 -1.88 33.20 -17.36
C PHE A 17 -1.40 34.55 -17.90
N GLY A 18 -1.10 35.48 -16.98
CA GLY A 18 -0.38 36.70 -17.31
C GLY A 18 1.05 36.40 -17.77
N GLN A 19 1.67 37.34 -18.47
CA GLN A 19 3.00 37.19 -19.07
C GLN A 19 4.07 36.69 -18.06
N TRP A 20 4.04 37.20 -16.82
CA TRP A 20 4.94 36.77 -15.74
C TRP A 20 4.80 35.29 -15.36
N ALA A 21 3.59 34.73 -15.45
CA ALA A 21 3.35 33.31 -15.19
C ALA A 21 3.82 32.45 -16.38
N VAL A 22 3.59 32.89 -17.62
CA VAL A 22 4.07 32.20 -18.82
C VAL A 22 5.61 32.12 -18.85
N GLU A 23 6.30 33.21 -18.49
CA GLU A 23 7.76 33.23 -18.37
C GLU A 23 8.27 32.31 -17.26
N ALA A 24 7.52 32.12 -16.18
CA ALA A 24 7.86 31.20 -15.11
C ALA A 24 7.69 29.71 -15.49
N PHE A 25 6.75 29.39 -16.40
CA PHE A 25 6.32 28.00 -16.69
C PHE A 25 6.76 27.44 -18.06
N THR A 26 7.39 28.23 -18.93
CA THR A 26 7.75 27.78 -20.29
C THR A 26 9.05 26.95 -20.31
N ARG A 27 8.96 25.60 -20.36
CA ARG A 27 10.09 24.69 -20.67
C ARG A 27 9.62 23.39 -21.37
N GLY A 28 10.06 23.17 -22.63
CA GLY A 28 10.17 21.87 -23.36
C GLY A 28 8.89 21.07 -23.68
N GLY A 29 8.76 20.53 -24.91
CA GLY A 29 7.51 19.91 -25.42
C GLY A 29 7.59 18.43 -25.86
N ALA A 30 6.43 17.73 -25.82
CA ALA A 30 6.17 16.41 -26.43
C ALA A 30 4.64 16.11 -26.56
N LEU A 31 4.25 15.15 -27.41
CA LEU A 31 2.87 14.69 -27.71
C LEU A 31 2.74 13.14 -27.71
N GLY A 32 1.54 12.60 -27.44
CA GLY A 32 1.23 11.17 -27.19
C GLY A 32 0.39 10.42 -28.26
N VAL A 33 -0.01 9.16 -27.98
CA VAL A 33 -0.56 8.15 -28.93
C VAL A 33 -1.80 7.37 -28.37
N TYR A 34 -2.64 6.83 -29.27
CA TYR A 34 -4.01 6.24 -29.12
C TYR A 34 -4.11 4.69 -29.01
N GLN A 35 -5.34 4.14 -28.79
CA GLN A 35 -5.66 2.88 -28.05
C GLN A 35 -6.43 1.77 -28.83
N TRP A 36 -6.22 0.48 -28.48
CA TRP A 36 -6.67 -0.77 -29.17
C TRP A 36 -8.02 -1.39 -28.71
N CYS A 37 -8.70 -0.83 -27.72
CA CYS A 37 -9.83 -1.48 -27.02
C CYS A 37 -11.11 -1.70 -27.86
N TRP A 38 -11.28 -0.94 -28.96
CA TRP A 38 -12.50 -0.91 -29.77
C TRP A 38 -12.79 -2.21 -30.57
N LEU A 39 -11.75 -2.98 -30.91
CA LEU A 39 -11.88 -4.17 -31.76
C LEU A 39 -12.68 -5.29 -31.08
N HIS A 40 -12.44 -5.54 -29.79
CA HIS A 40 -13.08 -6.65 -29.05
C HIS A 40 -14.54 -6.40 -28.66
N LEU A 41 -15.06 -5.20 -28.97
CA LEU A 41 -16.48 -4.88 -28.86
C LEU A 41 -17.24 -5.18 -30.16
N GLN A 42 -16.53 -5.41 -31.26
CA GLN A 42 -17.16 -5.74 -32.54
C GLN A 42 -17.81 -7.13 -32.48
N PRO A 43 -19.00 -7.33 -33.07
CA PRO A 43 -19.76 -8.58 -32.96
C PRO A 43 -18.96 -9.85 -33.31
N LYS A 44 -18.05 -9.73 -34.29
CA LYS A 44 -17.20 -10.84 -34.75
C LYS A 44 -16.12 -11.26 -33.76
N TRP A 45 -15.61 -10.32 -32.95
CA TRP A 45 -14.42 -10.51 -32.11
C TRP A 45 -14.74 -10.45 -30.61
N LYS A 46 -16.03 -10.45 -30.28
CA LYS A 46 -16.53 -10.46 -28.91
C LYS A 46 -16.25 -11.82 -28.27
N PRO A 47 -15.47 -11.91 -27.18
CA PRO A 47 -15.21 -13.17 -26.51
C PRO A 47 -16.47 -13.77 -25.89
N SER A 48 -16.53 -15.10 -25.80
CA SER A 48 -17.62 -15.82 -25.14
C SER A 48 -17.50 -15.76 -23.60
N VAL A 49 -18.58 -16.08 -22.89
CA VAL A 49 -18.57 -16.14 -21.42
C VAL A 49 -17.62 -17.24 -20.90
N SER A 50 -17.51 -18.37 -21.59
CA SER A 50 -16.57 -19.44 -21.23
C SER A 50 -15.11 -18.99 -21.32
N TRP A 51 -14.79 -18.11 -22.27
CA TRP A 51 -13.47 -17.50 -22.37
C TRP A 51 -13.14 -16.66 -21.11
N PHE A 52 -14.07 -15.84 -20.63
CA PHE A 52 -13.89 -15.04 -19.41
C PHE A 52 -13.80 -15.89 -18.13
N LYS A 53 -14.51 -17.02 -18.07
CA LYS A 53 -14.54 -17.91 -16.91
C LYS A 53 -13.37 -18.90 -16.87
N ASN A 54 -12.53 -18.98 -17.90
CA ASN A 54 -11.35 -19.84 -17.91
C ASN A 54 -10.22 -19.24 -17.05
N ALA A 55 -10.30 -19.46 -15.73
CA ALA A 55 -9.37 -18.93 -14.76
C ALA A 55 -7.96 -19.57 -14.88
N GLU A 56 -7.89 -20.87 -15.16
CA GLU A 56 -6.62 -21.60 -15.27
C GLU A 56 -5.77 -21.08 -16.42
N SER A 57 -6.35 -20.98 -17.62
CA SER A 57 -5.64 -20.44 -18.79
C SER A 57 -5.17 -19.00 -18.52
N ARG A 58 -6.05 -18.14 -17.98
CA ARG A 58 -5.70 -16.76 -17.67
C ARG A 58 -4.57 -16.68 -16.65
N LEU A 59 -4.63 -17.48 -15.58
CA LEU A 59 -3.60 -17.51 -14.55
C LEU A 59 -2.26 -17.97 -15.12
N ASN A 60 -2.26 -19.04 -15.90
CA ASN A 60 -1.04 -19.57 -16.53
C ASN A 60 -0.39 -18.53 -17.44
N HIS A 61 -1.15 -17.91 -18.35
CA HIS A 61 -0.64 -16.88 -19.26
C HIS A 61 -0.19 -15.61 -18.53
N HIS A 62 -0.88 -15.21 -17.46
CA HIS A 62 -0.49 -14.04 -16.68
C HIS A 62 0.78 -14.30 -15.85
N LEU A 63 0.87 -15.45 -15.17
CA LEU A 63 2.04 -15.78 -14.37
C LEU A 63 3.28 -16.00 -15.24
N SER A 64 3.18 -16.87 -16.24
CA SER A 64 4.32 -17.22 -17.10
C SER A 64 4.64 -16.14 -18.14
N GLY A 65 3.61 -15.62 -18.82
CA GLY A 65 3.76 -14.63 -19.89
C GLY A 65 3.88 -13.22 -19.33
N LEU A 66 2.79 -12.70 -18.75
CA LEU A 66 2.73 -11.30 -18.32
C LEU A 66 3.77 -10.99 -17.25
N PHE A 67 3.96 -11.84 -16.23
CA PHE A 67 4.99 -11.60 -15.21
C PHE A 67 6.33 -12.22 -15.59
N GLY A 68 6.37 -13.51 -15.92
CA GLY A 68 7.62 -14.21 -16.21
C GLY A 68 8.39 -13.66 -17.42
N VAL A 69 7.77 -13.65 -18.61
CA VAL A 69 8.43 -13.16 -19.83
C VAL A 69 8.70 -11.66 -19.74
N SER A 70 7.79 -10.85 -19.20
CA SER A 70 8.05 -9.41 -19.04
C SER A 70 9.20 -9.14 -18.06
N TYR A 71 9.31 -9.92 -16.97
CA TYR A 71 10.43 -9.80 -16.05
C TYR A 71 11.75 -10.20 -16.72
N LEU A 72 11.77 -11.31 -17.47
CA LEU A 72 12.96 -11.72 -18.23
C LEU A 72 13.37 -10.67 -19.26
N ALA A 73 12.39 -10.12 -20.00
CA ALA A 73 12.62 -9.04 -20.95
C ALA A 73 13.13 -7.77 -20.26
N TRP A 74 12.60 -7.44 -19.08
CA TRP A 74 13.06 -6.32 -18.27
C TRP A 74 14.49 -6.53 -17.76
N THR A 75 14.85 -7.74 -17.30
CA THR A 75 16.23 -8.09 -16.96
C THR A 75 17.15 -7.94 -18.17
N GLY A 76 16.74 -8.43 -19.34
CA GLY A 76 17.47 -8.22 -20.59
C GLY A 76 17.68 -6.74 -20.89
N HIS A 77 16.64 -5.91 -20.74
CA HIS A 77 16.74 -4.46 -20.91
C HIS A 77 17.70 -3.82 -19.90
N LEU A 78 17.64 -4.18 -18.61
CA LEU A 78 18.54 -3.66 -17.60
C LEU A 78 20.00 -3.99 -17.92
N VAL A 79 20.28 -5.26 -18.24
CA VAL A 79 21.63 -5.77 -18.48
C VAL A 79 22.23 -5.20 -19.76
N HIS A 80 21.47 -5.17 -20.85
CA HIS A 80 22.00 -4.77 -22.16
C HIS A 80 21.87 -3.27 -22.46
N VAL A 81 21.02 -2.51 -21.75
CA VAL A 81 20.80 -1.08 -22.03
C VAL A 81 21.07 -0.21 -20.81
N THR A 82 20.37 -0.46 -19.71
CA THR A 82 20.38 0.47 -18.55
C THR A 82 21.74 0.52 -17.85
N ILE A 83 22.42 -0.62 -17.73
CA ILE A 83 23.76 -0.70 -17.15
C ILE A 83 24.79 0.03 -18.03
N HIS A 84 24.79 -0.15 -19.36
CA HIS A 84 25.68 0.61 -20.24
C HIS A 84 25.40 2.12 -20.17
N GLY A 85 24.13 2.51 -20.16
CA GLY A 85 23.73 3.90 -19.96
C GLY A 85 24.26 4.50 -18.66
N SER A 86 24.41 3.68 -17.61
CA SER A 86 25.00 4.10 -16.34
C SER A 86 26.48 4.44 -16.40
N TRP A 87 27.21 3.83 -17.33
CA TRP A 87 28.63 4.10 -17.58
C TRP A 87 28.83 5.24 -18.58
N GLY A 88 27.76 5.81 -19.11
CA GLY A 88 27.81 6.78 -20.20
C GLY A 88 28.01 6.14 -21.58
N GLU A 89 27.84 4.82 -21.70
CA GLU A 89 27.85 4.11 -22.98
C GLU A 89 26.46 4.10 -23.62
N TYR A 90 26.39 4.39 -24.92
CA TYR A 90 25.13 4.48 -25.64
C TYR A 90 24.79 3.16 -26.35
N VAL A 91 23.88 2.39 -25.76
CA VAL A 91 23.24 1.24 -26.42
C VAL A 91 21.83 1.63 -26.88
N ARG A 92 21.59 1.48 -28.19
CA ARG A 92 20.39 1.87 -28.92
C ARG A 92 20.02 0.74 -29.89
N TRP A 93 18.85 0.82 -30.52
CA TRP A 93 18.37 -0.20 -31.46
C TRP A 93 19.33 -0.50 -32.63
N ASN A 94 20.16 0.47 -33.02
CA ASN A 94 21.09 0.33 -34.13
C ASN A 94 22.40 -0.40 -33.80
N ASN A 95 22.76 -0.57 -32.53
CA ASN A 95 24.00 -1.23 -32.10
C ASN A 95 23.80 -2.28 -30.98
N PHE A 96 22.55 -2.56 -30.60
CA PHE A 96 22.19 -3.49 -29.53
C PHE A 96 22.77 -4.91 -29.70
N LEU A 97 22.91 -5.38 -30.94
CA LEU A 97 23.38 -6.73 -31.22
C LEU A 97 24.91 -6.86 -31.20
N ASP A 98 25.65 -5.74 -31.19
CA ASP A 98 27.10 -5.71 -31.35
C ASP A 98 27.86 -5.42 -30.03
N VAL A 99 27.15 -5.05 -28.96
CA VAL A 99 27.72 -4.66 -27.66
C VAL A 99 27.46 -5.74 -26.61
N LEU A 100 28.53 -6.26 -25.98
CA LEU A 100 28.46 -7.29 -24.94
C LEU A 100 28.31 -6.68 -23.52
N PRO A 101 27.48 -7.25 -22.64
CA PRO A 101 27.16 -6.65 -21.34
C PRO A 101 28.04 -7.11 -20.15
N HIS A 102 29.00 -6.30 -19.65
CA HIS A 102 29.53 -6.30 -18.24
C HIS A 102 30.69 -5.28 -17.98
N PRO A 103 31.09 -4.82 -16.73
CA PRO A 103 30.53 -4.86 -15.34
C PRO A 103 30.23 -3.51 -14.62
N GLN A 104 29.23 -3.53 -13.71
CA GLN A 104 28.94 -2.65 -12.53
C GLN A 104 27.85 -1.54 -12.58
N GLY A 105 27.23 -1.25 -11.43
CA GLY A 105 25.84 -0.78 -11.34
C GLY A 105 25.56 0.67 -10.91
N LEU A 106 24.27 1.01 -10.90
CA LEU A 106 23.67 2.34 -10.77
C LEU A 106 23.34 2.74 -9.33
N GLY A 107 23.97 3.81 -8.82
CA GLY A 107 23.60 4.52 -7.59
C GLY A 107 22.71 5.80 -7.69
N PRO A 108 22.31 6.40 -8.84
CA PRO A 108 21.78 7.77 -8.81
C PRO A 108 20.29 7.95 -8.45
N PHE A 109 19.51 6.91 -8.11
CA PHE A 109 18.05 7.04 -7.99
C PHE A 109 17.53 7.65 -6.67
N PHE A 110 18.39 7.95 -5.69
CA PHE A 110 17.96 8.26 -4.31
C PHE A 110 18.18 9.72 -3.87
N SER A 111 18.37 10.67 -4.80
CA SER A 111 18.75 12.05 -4.46
C SER A 111 17.59 13.07 -4.46
N ASP A 112 16.41 12.74 -5.00
CA ASP A 112 15.27 13.67 -5.07
C ASP A 112 14.24 13.40 -3.96
N PHE A 113 14.31 14.20 -2.89
CA PHE A 113 13.41 14.13 -1.74
C PHE A 113 11.95 14.44 -2.09
N THR A 114 11.69 15.32 -3.07
CA THR A 114 10.31 15.70 -3.42
C THR A 114 9.63 14.58 -4.16
N THR A 115 10.32 13.98 -5.13
CA THR A 115 9.82 12.80 -5.84
C THR A 115 9.64 11.61 -4.90
N GLN A 116 10.56 11.38 -3.96
CA GLN A 116 10.44 10.32 -2.97
C GLN A 116 9.19 10.49 -2.08
N ALA A 117 8.97 11.69 -1.53
CA ALA A 117 7.80 11.97 -0.71
C ALA A 117 6.50 11.82 -1.50
N MET A 118 6.42 12.37 -2.72
CA MET A 118 5.24 12.27 -3.57
C MET A 118 4.94 10.82 -3.95
N LEU A 119 5.95 10.01 -4.30
CA LEU A 119 5.76 8.60 -4.63
C LEU A 119 5.22 7.81 -3.43
N TYR A 120 5.77 8.03 -2.23
CA TYR A 120 5.28 7.39 -1.02
C TYR A 120 3.82 7.76 -0.76
N THR A 121 3.52 9.06 -0.65
CA THR A 121 2.15 9.53 -0.37
C THR A 121 1.16 9.06 -1.44
N HIS A 122 1.51 9.18 -2.72
CA HIS A 122 0.66 8.76 -3.83
C HIS A 122 0.30 7.27 -3.74
N HIS A 123 1.28 6.39 -3.55
CA HIS A 123 1.02 4.95 -3.48
C HIS A 123 0.27 4.55 -2.21
N GLN A 124 0.49 5.23 -1.08
CA GLN A 124 -0.30 5.00 0.14
C GLN A 124 -1.77 5.39 -0.04
N TYR A 125 -2.06 6.52 -0.70
CA TYR A 125 -3.43 6.90 -1.02
C TYR A 125 -4.09 5.92 -2.00
N ILE A 126 -3.38 5.50 -3.06
CA ILE A 126 -3.89 4.48 -3.98
C ILE A 126 -4.18 3.17 -3.24
N ALA A 127 -3.26 2.71 -2.40
CA ALA A 127 -3.45 1.50 -1.59
C ALA A 127 -4.71 1.62 -0.72
N ARG A 128 -4.92 2.76 -0.06
CA ARG A 128 -6.15 3.03 0.71
C ARG A 128 -7.41 2.84 -0.15
N PHE A 129 -7.48 3.46 -1.32
CA PHE A 129 -8.65 3.37 -2.21
C PHE A 129 -8.89 1.96 -2.75
N ILE A 130 -7.83 1.23 -3.10
CA ILE A 130 -7.93 -0.16 -3.55
C ILE A 130 -8.45 -1.05 -2.41
N MET A 131 -7.93 -0.86 -1.19
CA MET A 131 -8.32 -1.65 -0.03
C MET A 131 -9.79 -1.40 0.36
N THR A 132 -10.24 -0.15 0.47
CA THR A 132 -11.66 0.14 0.80
C THR A 132 -12.60 -0.38 -0.28
N ARG A 133 -12.22 -0.27 -1.56
CA ARG A 133 -12.97 -0.85 -2.68
C ARG A 133 -13.08 -2.37 -2.59
N ALA A 134 -12.01 -3.08 -2.21
CA ALA A 134 -12.06 -4.53 -2.09
C ALA A 134 -13.14 -5.00 -1.09
N PHE A 135 -13.30 -4.29 0.03
CA PHE A 135 -14.38 -4.57 0.99
C PHE A 135 -15.76 -4.14 0.48
N ALA A 136 -15.86 -3.01 -0.25
CA ALA A 136 -17.11 -2.60 -0.89
C ALA A 136 -17.59 -3.65 -1.90
N ASP A 137 -16.70 -4.15 -2.76
CA ASP A 137 -16.99 -5.22 -3.71
C ASP A 137 -17.33 -6.54 -2.98
N GLY A 138 -16.70 -6.80 -1.83
CA GLY A 138 -17.07 -7.89 -0.93
C GLY A 138 -18.50 -7.80 -0.39
N ALA A 139 -18.94 -6.61 0.05
CA ALA A 139 -20.33 -6.39 0.47
C ALA A 139 -21.31 -6.56 -0.69
N ILE A 140 -20.96 -6.07 -1.88
CA ILE A 140 -21.76 -6.25 -3.10
C ILE A 140 -21.91 -7.74 -3.43
N PHE A 141 -20.81 -8.51 -3.35
CA PHE A 141 -20.83 -9.96 -3.51
C PHE A 141 -21.79 -10.63 -2.52
N PHE A 142 -21.72 -10.28 -1.23
CA PHE A 142 -22.63 -10.86 -0.24
C PHE A 142 -24.10 -10.52 -0.48
N ILE A 143 -24.41 -9.36 -1.04
CA ILE A 143 -25.80 -8.97 -1.35
C ILE A 143 -26.29 -9.66 -2.62
N ARG A 144 -25.51 -9.61 -3.70
CA ARG A 144 -25.97 -9.97 -5.05
C ARG A 144 -25.69 -11.42 -5.43
N ASP A 145 -24.52 -11.94 -5.07
CA ASP A 145 -23.97 -13.15 -5.68
C ASP A 145 -23.86 -14.31 -4.69
N TYR A 146 -23.81 -14.03 -3.38
CA TYR A 146 -23.67 -15.07 -2.36
C TYR A 146 -24.94 -15.95 -2.26
N ASN A 147 -24.74 -17.25 -2.50
CA ASN A 147 -25.76 -18.28 -2.41
C ASN A 147 -25.50 -19.17 -1.17
N LEU A 148 -26.50 -19.30 -0.30
CA LEU A 148 -26.40 -20.08 0.94
C LEU A 148 -26.26 -21.57 0.69
N GLU A 149 -27.07 -22.14 -0.22
CA GLU A 149 -27.10 -23.58 -0.50
C GLU A 149 -25.78 -24.07 -1.10
N GLN A 150 -25.15 -23.25 -1.96
CA GLN A 150 -23.87 -23.59 -2.57
C GLN A 150 -22.67 -23.46 -1.61
N ASN A 151 -22.84 -22.75 -0.51
CA ASN A 151 -21.78 -22.45 0.46
C ASN A 151 -22.05 -23.07 1.83
N GLU A 152 -22.99 -24.01 1.92
CA GLU A 152 -23.33 -24.70 3.17
C GLU A 152 -22.09 -25.39 3.77
N ASP A 153 -21.95 -25.26 5.09
CA ASP A 153 -20.86 -25.83 5.90
C ASP A 153 -19.41 -25.46 5.51
N ASN A 154 -19.22 -24.51 4.60
CA ASN A 154 -17.88 -24.03 4.25
C ASN A 154 -17.37 -22.96 5.22
N ALA A 155 -16.11 -22.56 5.06
CA ALA A 155 -15.49 -21.55 5.91
C ALA A 155 -16.20 -20.18 5.85
N LEU A 156 -16.80 -19.83 4.70
CA LEU A 156 -17.49 -18.56 4.48
C LEU A 156 -18.82 -18.52 5.24
N ALA A 157 -19.61 -19.60 5.19
CA ALA A 157 -20.83 -19.74 5.97
C ALA A 157 -20.54 -19.70 7.48
N ARG A 158 -19.57 -20.50 7.95
CA ARG A 158 -19.16 -20.53 9.36
C ARG A 158 -18.69 -19.18 9.90
N MET A 159 -18.05 -18.36 9.05
CA MET A 159 -17.67 -17.00 9.42
C MET A 159 -18.89 -16.11 9.66
N LEU A 160 -19.94 -16.22 8.84
CA LEU A 160 -21.18 -15.47 9.00
C LEU A 160 -21.93 -15.86 10.29
N ASP A 161 -21.90 -17.15 10.67
CA ASP A 161 -22.54 -17.65 11.90
C ASP A 161 -21.94 -17.03 13.18
N HIS A 162 -20.68 -16.61 13.11
CA HIS A 162 -19.96 -16.01 14.24
C HIS A 162 -19.57 -14.54 14.00
N LYS A 163 -20.25 -13.85 13.08
CA LYS A 163 -19.92 -12.45 12.72
C LYS A 163 -19.88 -11.48 13.91
N GLU A 164 -20.75 -11.68 14.90
CA GLU A 164 -20.83 -10.83 16.10
C GLU A 164 -19.57 -10.94 16.97
N ALA A 165 -18.93 -12.11 17.00
CA ALA A 165 -17.67 -12.30 17.71
C ALA A 165 -16.53 -11.54 17.01
N ILE A 166 -16.48 -11.58 15.68
CA ILE A 166 -15.48 -10.86 14.88
C ILE A 166 -15.62 -9.35 15.09
N ILE A 167 -16.84 -8.83 14.94
CA ILE A 167 -17.14 -7.40 15.09
C ILE A 167 -16.84 -6.92 16.51
N SER A 168 -17.22 -7.70 17.54
CA SER A 168 -16.98 -7.31 18.94
C SER A 168 -15.49 -7.26 19.30
N HIS A 169 -14.66 -8.18 18.80
CA HIS A 169 -13.22 -8.16 19.04
C HIS A 169 -12.53 -7.00 18.30
N LEU A 170 -12.92 -6.70 17.06
CA LEU A 170 -12.43 -5.53 16.34
C LEU A 170 -12.84 -4.22 17.03
N SER A 171 -14.03 -4.16 17.61
CA SER A 171 -14.49 -3.04 18.43
C SER A 171 -13.65 -2.89 19.70
N TRP A 172 -13.42 -3.99 20.44
CA TRP A 172 -12.57 -3.99 21.61
C TRP A 172 -11.15 -3.51 21.29
N ALA A 173 -10.52 -4.04 20.24
CA ALA A 173 -9.17 -3.63 19.84
C ALA A 173 -9.10 -2.14 19.46
N SER A 174 -10.11 -1.64 18.73
CA SER A 174 -10.20 -0.23 18.35
C SER A 174 -10.37 0.68 19.57
N LEU A 175 -11.22 0.29 20.53
CA LEU A 175 -11.42 1.05 21.77
C LEU A 175 -10.18 0.99 22.66
N PHE A 176 -9.57 -0.18 22.82
CA PHE A 176 -8.35 -0.37 23.59
C PHE A 176 -7.24 0.52 23.06
N LEU A 177 -6.93 0.45 21.76
CA LEU A 177 -5.92 1.30 21.14
C LEU A 177 -6.29 2.80 21.25
N GLY A 178 -7.56 3.14 21.01
CA GLY A 178 -8.05 4.52 21.06
C GLY A 178 -7.85 5.17 22.43
N PHE A 179 -8.29 4.50 23.50
CA PHE A 179 -8.17 5.04 24.86
C PHE A 179 -6.72 5.18 25.30
N HIS A 180 -5.87 4.19 25.06
CA HIS A 180 -4.49 4.22 25.54
C HIS A 180 -3.63 5.22 24.76
N ILE A 181 -3.76 5.27 23.42
CA ILE A 181 -2.93 6.17 22.61
C ILE A 181 -3.33 7.62 22.79
N LEU A 182 -4.63 7.93 22.74
CA LEU A 182 -5.08 9.29 23.03
C LEU A 182 -4.73 9.69 24.47
N GLY A 183 -4.90 8.78 25.43
CA GLY A 183 -4.53 9.00 26.83
C GLY A 183 -3.04 9.35 26.99
N LEU A 184 -2.15 8.63 26.32
CA LEU A 184 -0.71 8.90 26.36
C LEU A 184 -0.34 10.23 25.69
N TYR A 185 -0.93 10.55 24.53
CA TYR A 185 -0.72 11.85 23.87
C TYR A 185 -1.15 13.00 24.79
N VAL A 186 -2.37 12.94 25.31
CA VAL A 186 -2.91 13.98 26.20
C VAL A 186 -2.09 14.09 27.48
N HIS A 187 -1.70 12.96 28.10
CA HIS A 187 -0.81 12.96 29.26
C HIS A 187 0.50 13.68 28.95
N ASN A 188 1.16 13.33 27.85
CA ASN A 188 2.46 13.90 27.48
C ASN A 188 2.37 15.40 27.15
N ASP A 189 1.29 15.84 26.48
CA ASP A 189 1.01 17.24 26.21
C ASP A 189 0.78 18.04 27.50
N VAL A 190 0.02 17.49 28.45
CA VAL A 190 -0.22 18.15 29.74
C VAL A 190 1.07 18.26 30.57
N MET A 191 1.89 17.20 30.61
CA MET A 191 3.19 17.24 31.30
C MET A 191 4.14 18.26 30.67
N LEU A 192 4.13 18.38 29.34
CA LEU A 192 4.91 19.39 28.62
C LEU A 192 4.41 20.81 28.90
N ALA A 193 3.09 21.02 28.86
CA ALA A 193 2.46 22.31 29.13
C ALA A 193 2.75 22.83 30.55
N PHE A 194 2.90 21.92 31.52
CA PHE A 194 3.29 22.27 32.89
C PHE A 194 4.81 22.38 33.12
N GLY A 195 5.63 22.24 32.07
CA GLY A 195 7.09 22.35 32.16
C GLY A 195 7.76 21.17 32.87
N THR A 196 7.05 20.06 33.08
CA THR A 196 7.58 18.83 33.71
C THR A 196 7.74 17.72 32.67
N SER A 197 8.56 17.98 31.65
CA SER A 197 8.78 17.04 30.52
C SER A 197 9.34 15.68 30.95
N GLU A 198 10.04 15.61 32.07
CA GLU A 198 10.58 14.38 32.67
C GLU A 198 9.50 13.42 33.17
N LYS A 199 8.25 13.90 33.33
CA LYS A 199 7.09 13.09 33.75
C LYS A 199 6.30 12.52 32.57
N GLN A 200 6.75 12.77 31.34
CA GLN A 200 6.18 12.12 30.17
C GLN A 200 6.38 10.61 30.21
N ILE A 201 5.42 9.88 29.66
CA ILE A 201 5.52 8.44 29.50
C ILE A 201 6.07 8.19 28.09
N LEU A 202 7.35 7.84 28.04
CA LEU A 202 8.07 7.54 26.81
C LEU A 202 8.37 6.04 26.76
N ILE A 203 7.74 5.34 25.81
CA ILE A 203 7.84 3.88 25.67
C ILE A 203 8.73 3.58 24.47
N GLU A 204 9.83 2.87 24.70
CA GLU A 204 10.73 2.44 23.62
C GLU A 204 10.11 1.31 22.78
N PRO A 205 10.18 1.38 21.43
CA PRO A 205 9.68 0.32 20.54
C PRO A 205 10.69 -0.84 20.46
N ILE A 206 10.94 -1.51 21.58
CA ILE A 206 11.96 -2.56 21.75
C ILE A 206 11.81 -3.67 20.69
N PHE A 207 10.59 -4.08 20.36
CA PHE A 207 10.36 -5.13 19.35
C PHE A 207 10.81 -4.69 17.95
N ALA A 208 10.58 -3.43 17.59
CA ALA A 208 11.01 -2.92 16.29
C ALA A 208 12.52 -2.66 16.27
N GLN A 209 13.10 -2.18 17.38
CA GLN A 209 14.57 -2.04 17.53
C GLN A 209 15.26 -3.41 17.44
N TRP A 210 14.66 -4.45 18.04
CA TRP A 210 15.13 -5.82 17.93
C TRP A 210 15.11 -6.32 16.47
N ILE A 211 14.07 -6.01 15.70
CA ILE A 211 14.03 -6.34 14.25
C ILE A 211 15.15 -5.62 13.50
N GLN A 212 15.39 -4.33 13.78
CA GLN A 212 16.50 -3.59 13.15
C GLN A 212 17.86 -4.24 13.49
N SER A 213 18.07 -4.66 14.73
CA SER A 213 19.30 -5.35 15.14
C SER A 213 19.40 -6.77 14.58
N ALA A 214 18.29 -7.51 14.48
CA ALA A 214 18.24 -8.80 13.79
C ALA A 214 18.70 -8.69 12.33
N HIS A 215 18.51 -7.51 11.71
CA HIS A 215 19.00 -7.16 10.40
C HIS A 215 20.42 -6.55 10.38
N GLY A 216 21.15 -6.55 11.49
CA GLY A 216 22.56 -6.12 11.54
C GLY A 216 22.78 -4.66 11.90
N LYS A 217 21.75 -3.95 12.39
CA LYS A 217 21.91 -2.59 12.93
C LYS A 217 22.46 -2.63 14.35
N ASN A 218 23.64 -2.05 14.55
CA ASN A 218 24.39 -2.17 15.80
C ASN A 218 24.07 -1.08 16.83
N SER A 219 23.29 -0.06 16.46
CA SER A 219 23.05 1.12 17.31
C SER A 219 22.29 0.85 18.62
N TYR A 220 21.51 -0.24 18.68
CA TYR A 220 20.68 -0.57 19.85
C TYR A 220 21.33 -1.58 20.80
N GLY A 221 22.49 -2.14 20.46
CA GLY A 221 23.24 -3.04 21.34
C GLY A 221 22.68 -4.45 21.52
N PHE A 222 21.67 -4.87 20.74
CA PHE A 222 21.24 -6.27 20.72
C PHE A 222 22.22 -7.13 19.92
N ASP A 223 22.69 -8.22 20.51
CA ASP A 223 23.54 -9.24 19.87
C ASP A 223 22.65 -10.41 19.39
N VAL A 224 22.01 -10.25 18.23
CA VAL A 224 21.02 -11.21 17.71
C VAL A 224 21.10 -11.33 16.18
N LEU A 225 21.07 -12.57 15.67
CA LEU A 225 21.07 -12.87 14.24
C LEU A 225 22.20 -12.14 13.47
N LEU A 226 21.89 -11.17 12.61
CA LEU A 226 22.89 -10.51 11.76
C LEU A 226 23.69 -9.42 12.48
N SER A 227 23.28 -8.94 13.66
CA SER A 227 24.18 -8.11 14.48
C SER A 227 25.24 -8.95 15.20
N SER A 228 24.99 -10.26 15.33
CA SER A 228 25.94 -11.20 15.95
C SER A 228 26.91 -11.77 14.93
N THR A 229 28.18 -11.38 15.05
CA THR A 229 29.25 -11.83 14.14
C THR A 229 29.55 -13.34 14.19
N ASN A 230 29.13 -14.01 15.27
CA ASN A 230 29.33 -15.44 15.47
C ASN A 230 28.11 -16.29 15.08
N GLY A 231 27.00 -15.66 14.70
CA GLY A 231 25.75 -16.36 14.38
C GLY A 231 25.82 -17.17 13.07
N PRO A 232 25.08 -18.30 12.97
CA PRO A 232 24.97 -19.05 11.71
C PRO A 232 24.47 -18.21 10.54
N ALA A 233 23.50 -17.31 10.82
CA ALA A 233 22.93 -16.40 9.81
C ALA A 233 23.99 -15.42 9.26
N PHE A 234 24.82 -14.87 10.14
CA PHE A 234 25.92 -13.99 9.75
C PHE A 234 26.96 -14.74 8.91
N ASN A 235 27.38 -15.92 9.39
CA ASN A 235 28.39 -16.73 8.70
C ASN A 235 27.94 -17.18 7.31
N ALA A 236 26.67 -17.52 7.12
CA ALA A 236 26.13 -17.93 5.83
C ALA A 236 26.14 -16.81 4.78
N GLY A 237 25.93 -15.54 5.18
CA GLY A 237 25.87 -14.39 4.27
C GLY A 237 27.19 -13.67 4.03
N ARG A 238 28.22 -13.95 4.84
CA ARG A 238 29.45 -13.15 4.99
C ARG A 238 30.21 -12.88 3.69
N SER A 239 30.15 -13.77 2.70
CA SER A 239 30.99 -13.69 1.49
C SER A 239 30.33 -13.03 0.27
N ILE A 240 29.01 -12.79 0.28
CA ILE A 240 28.28 -12.35 -0.93
C ILE A 240 27.66 -10.97 -0.72
N TRP A 241 26.53 -10.88 -0.02
CA TRP A 241 25.73 -9.66 0.08
C TRP A 241 25.87 -8.97 1.46
N LEU A 242 26.23 -9.73 2.50
CA LEU A 242 26.18 -9.25 3.89
C LEU A 242 27.13 -8.08 4.16
N PRO A 243 28.39 -8.04 3.67
CA PRO A 243 29.27 -6.89 3.90
C PRO A 243 28.69 -5.57 3.35
N GLY A 244 28.13 -5.60 2.14
CA GLY A 244 27.49 -4.42 1.54
C GLY A 244 26.21 -4.02 2.28
N TRP A 245 25.40 -4.99 2.67
CA TRP A 245 24.21 -4.76 3.49
C TRP A 245 24.54 -4.11 4.85
N LEU A 246 25.51 -4.67 5.58
CA LEU A 246 25.93 -4.16 6.89
C LEU A 246 26.53 -2.75 6.80
N ASN A 247 27.19 -2.43 5.69
CA ASN A 247 27.66 -1.07 5.43
C ASN A 247 26.47 -0.11 5.32
N VAL A 248 25.49 -0.39 4.45
CA VAL A 248 24.36 0.52 4.19
C VAL A 248 23.41 0.61 5.39
N VAL A 249 23.14 -0.48 6.12
CA VAL A 249 22.19 -0.45 7.26
C VAL A 249 22.72 0.30 8.49
N ASN A 250 24.04 0.46 8.59
CA ASN A 250 24.69 1.22 9.67
C ASN A 250 25.10 2.64 9.23
N GLU A 251 24.82 3.03 7.98
CA GLU A 251 25.01 4.40 7.50
C GLU A 251 23.84 5.30 7.93
N ASN A 252 24.15 6.39 8.64
CA ASN A 252 23.13 7.34 9.12
C ASN A 252 22.67 8.37 8.06
N SER A 253 23.25 8.34 6.86
CA SER A 253 22.98 9.29 5.78
C SER A 253 21.85 8.86 4.84
N ASN A 254 21.36 7.62 4.97
CA ASN A 254 20.31 7.06 4.13
C ASN A 254 19.01 6.82 4.93
N SER A 255 17.96 6.35 4.25
CA SER A 255 16.65 6.06 4.86
C SER A 255 16.42 4.58 5.19
N LEU A 256 17.45 3.73 5.12
CA LEU A 256 17.34 2.30 5.37
C LEU A 256 17.33 2.04 6.88
N PHE A 257 16.22 1.53 7.41
CA PHE A 257 16.02 1.30 8.84
C PHE A 257 16.42 2.52 9.69
N LEU A 258 15.69 3.63 9.54
CA LEU A 258 15.89 4.83 10.37
C LEU A 258 15.87 4.51 11.87
N ALA A 259 16.63 5.27 12.66
CA ALA A 259 16.58 5.13 14.11
C ALA A 259 15.17 5.44 14.62
N ILE A 260 14.64 4.58 15.48
CA ILE A 260 13.27 4.69 16.01
C ILE A 260 13.29 4.81 17.53
N GLY A 261 12.37 5.61 18.06
CA GLY A 261 12.23 5.87 19.48
C GLY A 261 10.78 6.00 19.94
N PRO A 262 10.54 6.67 21.09
CA PRO A 262 9.22 6.74 21.71
C PRO A 262 8.16 7.46 20.86
N GLY A 263 8.55 8.46 20.06
CA GLY A 263 7.63 9.11 19.11
C GLY A 263 7.13 8.14 18.05
N ASP A 264 8.03 7.30 17.51
CA ASP A 264 7.68 6.26 16.54
C ASP A 264 6.73 5.23 17.14
N PHE A 265 6.94 4.84 18.40
CA PHE A 265 6.03 3.94 19.11
C PHE A 265 4.59 4.48 19.11
N LEU A 266 4.40 5.76 19.49
CA LEU A 266 3.08 6.37 19.59
C LEU A 266 2.39 6.49 18.23
N VAL A 267 3.11 6.94 17.18
CA VAL A 267 2.51 7.08 15.84
C VAL A 267 2.17 5.72 15.21
N HIS A 268 2.97 4.67 15.43
CA HIS A 268 2.65 3.33 14.92
C HIS A 268 1.39 2.75 15.57
N HIS A 269 1.16 3.03 16.87
CA HIS A 269 -0.10 2.61 17.50
C HIS A 269 -1.29 3.47 17.07
N ALA A 270 -1.08 4.75 16.73
CA ALA A 270 -2.12 5.56 16.09
C ALA A 270 -2.46 5.05 14.67
N ILE A 271 -1.47 4.60 13.90
CA ILE A 271 -1.68 3.91 12.62
C ILE A 271 -2.46 2.60 12.85
N ALA A 272 -2.06 1.80 13.84
CA ALA A 272 -2.76 0.57 14.19
C ALA A 272 -4.22 0.83 14.56
N LEU A 273 -4.50 1.87 15.34
CA LEU A 273 -5.87 2.32 15.65
C LEU A 273 -6.64 2.64 14.37
N GLY A 274 -6.07 3.44 13.46
CA GLY A 274 -6.68 3.78 12.19
C GLY A 274 -7.03 2.52 11.38
N LEU A 275 -6.08 1.60 11.23
CA LEU A 275 -6.27 0.34 10.51
C LEU A 275 -7.36 -0.54 11.13
N HIS A 276 -7.35 -0.73 12.46
CA HIS A 276 -8.36 -1.55 13.15
C HIS A 276 -9.74 -0.92 13.07
N LYS A 277 -9.86 0.41 13.22
CA LYS A 277 -11.14 1.12 13.13
C LYS A 277 -11.69 1.09 11.71
N THR A 278 -10.87 1.36 10.69
CA THR A 278 -11.30 1.26 9.29
C THR A 278 -11.71 -0.17 8.95
N THR A 279 -10.95 -1.17 9.40
CA THR A 279 -11.30 -2.59 9.22
C THR A 279 -12.61 -2.94 9.92
N LEU A 280 -12.83 -2.48 11.15
CA LEU A 280 -14.08 -2.67 11.88
C LEU A 280 -15.28 -2.16 11.08
N ILE A 281 -15.22 -0.93 10.58
CA ILE A 281 -16.35 -0.34 9.85
C ILE A 281 -16.60 -1.10 8.54
N LEU A 282 -15.56 -1.42 7.76
CA LEU A 282 -15.67 -2.19 6.53
C LEU A 282 -16.20 -3.61 6.77
N VAL A 283 -15.58 -4.36 7.69
CA VAL A 283 -15.96 -5.74 8.00
C VAL A 283 -17.39 -5.80 8.54
N LYS A 284 -17.78 -4.90 9.45
CA LYS A 284 -19.16 -4.82 9.93
C LYS A 284 -20.12 -4.54 8.78
N GLY A 285 -19.81 -3.56 7.92
CA GLY A 285 -20.61 -3.24 6.74
C GLY A 285 -20.82 -4.43 5.80
N VAL A 286 -19.78 -5.24 5.60
CA VAL A 286 -19.81 -6.48 4.81
C VAL A 286 -20.64 -7.57 5.48
N LEU A 287 -20.42 -7.86 6.76
CA LEU A 287 -21.06 -8.97 7.48
C LEU A 287 -22.54 -8.69 7.81
N ASP A 288 -22.92 -7.42 7.94
CA ASP A 288 -24.32 -6.98 8.12
C ASP A 288 -25.02 -6.59 6.81
N ALA A 289 -24.35 -6.77 5.66
CA ALA A 289 -24.87 -6.35 4.36
C ALA A 289 -26.20 -7.05 3.99
N ARG A 290 -26.32 -8.34 4.32
CA ARG A 290 -27.55 -9.12 4.02
C ARG A 290 -28.67 -8.91 5.03
N GLY A 291 -28.33 -8.55 6.27
CA GLY A 291 -29.30 -8.39 7.35
C GLY A 291 -28.62 -8.19 8.71
N SER A 292 -29.29 -7.42 9.56
CA SER A 292 -28.94 -7.23 10.97
C SER A 292 -30.19 -7.40 11.84
N LYS A 293 -30.04 -7.33 13.17
CA LYS A 293 -31.22 -7.36 14.08
C LYS A 293 -32.20 -6.21 13.85
N LEU A 294 -31.69 -5.03 13.46
CA LEU A 294 -32.50 -3.83 13.22
C LEU A 294 -33.21 -3.86 11.86
N LEU A 295 -32.56 -4.42 10.83
CA LEU A 295 -33.15 -4.62 9.50
C LEU A 295 -32.79 -6.01 8.97
N PRO A 296 -33.59 -7.05 9.27
CA PRO A 296 -33.27 -8.43 8.91
C PRO A 296 -33.28 -8.71 7.41
N ASN A 297 -34.11 -8.00 6.65
CA ASN A 297 -34.31 -8.15 5.22
C ASN A 297 -33.48 -7.16 4.38
N LYS A 298 -32.33 -6.69 4.90
CA LYS A 298 -31.50 -5.66 4.25
C LYS A 298 -31.10 -6.02 2.82
N LYS A 299 -30.84 -7.30 2.53
CA LYS A 299 -30.49 -7.79 1.18
C LYS A 299 -31.50 -7.37 0.10
N ASP A 300 -32.78 -7.21 0.45
CA ASP A 300 -33.86 -6.95 -0.52
C ASP A 300 -33.83 -5.49 -1.03
N PHE A 301 -33.19 -4.58 -0.29
CA PHE A 301 -33.00 -3.18 -0.67
C PHE A 301 -31.75 -2.95 -1.53
N GLY A 302 -30.84 -3.93 -1.59
CA GLY A 302 -29.59 -3.82 -2.32
C GLY A 302 -28.46 -3.12 -1.55
N TYR A 303 -27.41 -2.74 -2.27
CA TYR A 303 -26.16 -2.23 -1.67
C TYR A 303 -26.27 -0.79 -1.16
N SER A 304 -26.97 0.07 -1.90
CA SER A 304 -27.08 1.51 -1.64
C SER A 304 -28.55 1.90 -1.58
N PHE A 305 -29.00 2.35 -0.42
CA PHE A 305 -30.35 2.85 -0.17
C PHE A 305 -30.31 3.81 1.03
N PRO A 306 -31.20 4.81 1.12
CA PRO A 306 -31.05 5.91 2.08
C PRO A 306 -31.30 5.51 3.54
N CYS A 307 -32.39 4.80 3.81
CA CYS A 307 -32.80 4.29 5.13
C CYS A 307 -34.04 3.40 4.98
N ASP A 308 -34.49 2.79 6.08
CA ASP A 308 -35.82 2.16 6.26
C ASP A 308 -36.74 3.04 7.14
N GLY A 309 -36.67 4.36 6.94
CA GLY A 309 -37.49 5.34 7.64
C GLY A 309 -37.12 5.59 9.13
N PRO A 310 -37.91 6.44 9.82
CA PRO A 310 -37.65 6.83 11.21
C PRO A 310 -38.14 5.82 12.26
N GLY A 311 -38.76 4.71 11.83
CA GLY A 311 -39.22 3.66 12.74
C GLY A 311 -38.08 2.98 13.50
N GLN A 312 -38.42 2.23 14.55
CA GLN A 312 -37.46 1.43 15.35
C GLN A 312 -36.28 2.23 15.96
N GLY A 313 -36.47 3.53 16.20
CA GLY A 313 -35.42 4.42 16.72
C GLY A 313 -34.59 5.13 15.65
N GLY A 314 -34.88 4.90 14.36
CA GLY A 314 -34.21 5.52 13.21
C GLY A 314 -33.21 4.57 12.54
N THR A 315 -33.21 4.56 11.20
CA THR A 315 -32.38 3.66 10.37
C THR A 315 -31.47 4.43 9.40
N CYS A 316 -31.04 5.63 9.80
CA CYS A 316 -30.09 6.43 9.03
C CYS A 316 -28.75 5.68 8.86
N ASP A 317 -28.10 5.86 7.72
CA ASP A 317 -26.77 5.31 7.41
C ASP A 317 -26.65 3.79 7.66
N ILE A 318 -27.72 3.05 7.38
CA ILE A 318 -27.82 1.60 7.67
C ILE A 318 -27.33 0.72 6.52
N SER A 319 -27.21 1.23 5.30
CA SER A 319 -26.85 0.44 4.12
C SER A 319 -25.38 0.03 4.13
N ALA A 320 -25.02 -0.96 3.32
CA ALA A 320 -23.61 -1.38 3.19
C ALA A 320 -22.77 -0.32 2.44
N TRP A 321 -23.39 0.50 1.59
CA TRP A 321 -22.76 1.67 1.00
C TRP A 321 -22.43 2.74 2.04
N ASP A 322 -23.31 2.96 3.03
CA ASP A 322 -23.06 3.95 4.09
C ASP A 322 -21.84 3.55 4.94
N ALA A 323 -21.64 2.26 5.19
CA ALA A 323 -20.43 1.76 5.85
C ALA A 323 -19.16 2.05 5.02
N PHE A 324 -19.23 1.89 3.69
CA PHE A 324 -18.14 2.30 2.79
C PHE A 324 -17.91 3.82 2.85
N TYR A 325 -18.97 4.61 2.75
CA TYR A 325 -18.90 6.08 2.86
C TYR A 325 -18.21 6.53 4.16
N LEU A 326 -18.59 5.95 5.31
CA LEU A 326 -17.99 6.26 6.61
C LEU A 326 -16.48 5.94 6.67
N THR A 327 -16.00 4.95 5.91
CA THR A 327 -14.58 4.54 5.92
C THR A 327 -13.65 5.43 5.10
N ILE A 328 -14.23 6.27 4.22
CA ILE A 328 -13.47 7.25 3.45
C ILE A 328 -12.98 8.41 4.35
N PHE A 329 -13.60 8.61 5.50
CA PHE A 329 -13.15 9.52 6.54
C PHE A 329 -12.14 8.83 7.47
#